data_AF-C9YXI0-F1
#
_entry.id   AF-C9YXI0-F1
#
_cell.length_a   1.000
_cell.length_b   1.000
_cell.length_c   1.000
_cell.angle_alpha   90.00
_cell.angle_beta   90.00
_cell.angle_gamma   90.00
#
_symmetry.space_group_name_H-M   'P 1'
#
loop_
_entity.id
_entity.type
_entity.pdbx_description
1 polymer ?
#
loop_
_entity_poly.entity_id
_entity_poly.type
_entity_poly.pdbx_seq_one_letter_code
_entity_poly.pdbx_strand_id
1 'polypeptide(L)'
;MITRHRALAAASLSLAVAVGGLATATTAQAYDTGKTTISCSAVKIRKVPSKTSTVVGIGYRHDKVLYDQWAYKKAEKTWYTRGTVTRKSDGKKIRGYMIYNCANPYETNPAPTPSIPK
;
A
#
# COMPACT_ATOMS: atom_id res chain seq x y z
N MET A 1 -40.26 -1.16 33.91
CA MET A 1 -38.90 -0.60 33.71
C MET A 1 -39.04 0.87 33.35
N ILE A 2 -38.32 1.71 34.08
CA ILE A 2 -38.53 3.16 34.24
C ILE A 2 -37.96 3.98 33.07
N THR A 3 -38.59 5.13 32.89
CA THR A 3 -38.56 6.13 31.80
C THR A 3 -37.39 7.15 31.88
N ARG A 4 -37.08 7.75 30.70
CA ARG A 4 -36.53 9.12 30.44
C ARG A 4 -35.08 9.45 30.88
N HIS A 5 -34.33 10.13 29.99
CA HIS A 5 -34.02 11.58 30.03
C HIS A 5 -32.82 11.97 29.12
N ARG A 6 -32.98 13.08 28.37
CA ARG A 6 -31.88 13.91 27.84
C ARG A 6 -31.13 14.57 29.01
N ALA A 7 -29.81 14.69 28.95
CA ALA A 7 -29.07 15.81 29.56
C ALA A 7 -27.60 15.86 29.11
N LEU A 8 -27.19 17.04 28.63
CA LEU A 8 -25.81 17.55 28.62
C LEU A 8 -25.29 17.68 30.06
N ALA A 9 -24.02 17.32 30.28
CA ALA A 9 -23.11 17.82 31.33
C ALA A 9 -21.93 16.82 31.42
N ALA A 10 -20.67 17.18 31.61
CA ALA A 10 -20.01 18.43 31.86
C ALA A 10 -18.55 18.28 31.42
N ALA A 11 -17.94 19.39 31.04
CA ALA A 11 -16.51 19.50 30.89
C ALA A 11 -15.81 19.13 32.21
N SER A 12 -14.87 18.20 32.16
CA SER A 12 -13.75 18.16 33.09
C SER A 12 -12.47 18.29 32.26
N LEU A 13 -11.99 19.54 32.17
CA LEU A 13 -10.62 19.86 31.80
C LEU A 13 -9.70 19.28 32.86
N SER A 14 -9.27 18.05 32.69
CA SER A 14 -8.18 17.48 33.47
C SER A 14 -6.88 17.73 32.72
N LEU A 15 -6.22 18.83 33.09
CA LEU A 15 -4.88 19.19 32.66
C LEU A 15 -3.88 18.19 33.25
N ALA A 16 -3.60 17.11 32.53
CA ALA A 16 -2.50 16.20 32.86
C ALA A 16 -1.23 16.64 32.13
N VAL A 17 -0.40 17.43 32.79
CA VAL A 17 1.02 17.60 32.42
C VAL A 17 1.74 16.32 32.80
N ALA A 18 1.84 15.39 31.85
CA ALA A 18 2.65 14.19 31.99
C ALA A 18 3.82 14.27 30.99
N VAL A 19 4.92 14.71 31.57
CA VAL A 19 6.33 14.57 31.20
C VAL A 19 6.63 13.51 30.13
N GLY A 20 7.24 13.95 29.02
CA GLY A 20 8.40 13.29 28.41
C GLY A 20 8.28 11.80 28.06
N GLY A 21 7.43 11.48 27.09
CA GLY A 21 7.52 10.24 26.35
C GLY A 21 6.96 10.47 24.96
N LEU A 22 7.82 10.88 24.02
CA LEU A 22 7.49 10.90 22.59
C LEU A 22 7.30 9.45 22.15
N ALA A 23 6.15 8.86 22.46
CA ALA A 23 5.63 7.74 21.73
C ALA A 23 5.44 8.26 20.31
N THR A 24 6.41 7.97 19.45
CA THR A 24 6.26 8.13 18.01
C THR A 24 5.13 7.21 17.59
N ALA A 25 3.89 7.68 17.72
CA ALA A 25 2.75 7.05 17.10
C ALA A 25 3.06 7.05 15.61
N THR A 26 3.52 5.89 15.11
CA THR A 26 3.64 5.66 13.68
C THR A 26 2.27 5.96 13.12
N THR A 27 2.13 7.10 12.45
CA THR A 27 0.96 7.40 11.67
C THR A 27 0.93 6.34 10.58
N ALA A 28 0.17 5.26 10.81
CA ALA A 28 -0.14 4.29 9.78
C ALA A 28 -1.00 5.05 8.77
N GLN A 29 -0.34 5.72 7.83
CA GLN A 29 -1.03 6.35 6.71
C GLN A 29 -1.67 5.20 5.94
N ALA A 30 -2.99 5.10 6.03
CA ALA A 30 -3.77 4.24 5.17
C ALA A 30 -3.57 4.79 3.76
N TYR A 31 -2.72 4.14 2.98
CA TYR A 31 -2.58 4.51 1.59
C TYR A 31 -3.89 4.16 0.87
N ASP A 32 -4.37 5.08 0.03
CA ASP A 32 -5.54 4.82 -0.80
C ASP A 32 -5.30 3.58 -1.66
N THR A 33 -6.19 2.60 -1.50
CA THR A 33 -6.09 1.34 -2.25
C THR A 33 -6.73 1.52 -3.62
N GLY A 34 -5.91 1.52 -4.67
CA GLY A 34 -6.38 1.52 -6.06
C GLY A 34 -6.52 0.11 -6.63
N LYS A 35 -7.15 0.03 -7.81
CA LYS A 35 -7.36 -1.22 -8.55
C LYS A 35 -6.64 -1.15 -9.90
N THR A 36 -5.99 -2.25 -10.29
CA THR A 36 -5.43 -2.44 -11.63
C THR A 36 -5.42 -3.92 -11.99
N THR A 37 -4.92 -4.26 -13.17
CA THR A 37 -4.67 -5.64 -13.58
C THR A 37 -3.23 -5.80 -14.06
N ILE A 38 -2.74 -7.04 -14.06
CA ILE A 38 -1.43 -7.33 -14.61
C ILE A 38 -1.49 -7.24 -16.15
N SER A 39 -0.68 -6.36 -16.73
CA SER A 39 -0.57 -6.14 -18.19
C SER A 39 0.43 -7.08 -18.87
N CYS A 40 1.48 -7.50 -18.14
CA CYS A 40 2.49 -8.44 -18.64
C CYS A 40 1.94 -9.87 -18.70
N SER A 41 2.52 -10.72 -19.55
CA SER A 41 2.14 -12.14 -19.61
C SER A 41 2.33 -12.85 -18.26
N ALA A 42 3.44 -12.53 -17.57
CA ALA A 42 3.69 -12.92 -16.19
C ALA A 42 4.60 -11.89 -15.50
N VAL A 43 4.48 -11.76 -14.18
CA VAL A 43 5.36 -10.92 -13.35
C VAL A 43 5.71 -11.61 -12.04
N LYS A 44 6.98 -11.50 -11.63
CA LYS A 44 7.44 -11.95 -10.32
C LYS A 44 6.96 -10.99 -9.24
N ILE A 45 6.27 -11.52 -8.23
CA ILE A 45 5.85 -10.81 -7.02
C ILE A 45 6.94 -11.04 -5.97
N ARG A 46 7.51 -9.98 -5.43
CA ARG A 46 8.70 -10.02 -4.59
C ARG A 46 8.43 -9.51 -3.18
N LYS A 47 9.23 -9.96 -2.20
CA LYS A 47 9.07 -9.56 -0.79
C LYS A 47 9.39 -8.08 -0.56
N VAL A 48 10.40 -7.54 -1.26
CA VAL A 48 10.82 -6.13 -1.19
C VAL A 48 11.02 -5.56 -2.60
N PRO A 49 11.03 -4.22 -2.80
CA PRO A 49 11.14 -3.59 -4.12
C PRO A 49 12.58 -3.65 -4.67
N SER A 50 12.99 -4.84 -5.13
CA SER A 50 14.31 -5.09 -5.73
C SER A 50 14.29 -6.29 -6.67
N LYS A 51 15.05 -6.23 -7.78
CA LYS A 51 15.16 -7.31 -8.78
C LYS A 51 15.80 -8.59 -8.23
N THR A 52 16.56 -8.49 -7.14
CA THR A 52 17.22 -9.62 -6.49
C THR A 52 16.44 -10.14 -5.26
N SER A 53 15.35 -9.47 -4.88
CA SER A 53 14.51 -9.90 -3.77
C SER A 53 13.84 -11.25 -4.03
N THR A 54 13.70 -12.04 -2.97
CA THR A 54 12.95 -13.30 -2.94
C THR A 54 11.59 -13.15 -3.61
N VAL A 55 11.29 -14.08 -4.52
CA VAL A 55 10.01 -14.18 -5.21
C VAL A 55 9.04 -14.95 -4.30
N VAL A 56 7.92 -14.31 -3.97
CA VAL A 56 6.86 -14.89 -3.12
C VAL A 56 5.68 -15.42 -3.94
N GLY A 57 5.69 -15.17 -5.26
CA GLY A 57 4.74 -15.73 -6.19
C GLY A 57 4.86 -15.12 -7.58
N ILE A 58 4.00 -15.58 -8.48
CA ILE A 58 3.89 -15.09 -9.85
C ILE A 58 2.45 -14.61 -10.07
N GLY A 59 2.31 -13.42 -10.64
CA GLY A 59 1.05 -12.93 -11.19
C GLY A 59 1.05 -13.09 -12.71
N TYR A 60 -0.11 -13.35 -13.30
CA TYR A 60 -0.32 -13.55 -14.73
C TYR A 60 -1.18 -12.45 -15.31
N ARG A 61 -1.14 -12.31 -16.64
CA ARG A 61 -1.97 -11.34 -17.36
C ARG A 61 -3.44 -11.41 -16.92
N HIS A 62 -4.05 -10.25 -16.70
CA HIS A 62 -5.43 -10.06 -16.24
C HIS A 62 -5.71 -10.49 -14.78
N ASP A 63 -4.70 -10.93 -14.02
CA ASP A 63 -4.86 -11.05 -12.57
C ASP A 63 -5.17 -9.67 -11.97
N LYS A 64 -6.11 -9.64 -11.02
CA LYS A 64 -6.54 -8.40 -10.37
C LYS A 64 -5.52 -7.99 -9.34
N VAL A 65 -5.19 -6.71 -9.28
CA VAL A 65 -4.27 -6.15 -8.29
C VAL A 65 -4.98 -5.05 -7.50
N LEU A 66 -4.99 -5.22 -6.18
CA LEU A 66 -5.29 -4.13 -5.25
C LEU A 66 -3.96 -3.56 -4.79
N TYR A 67 -3.62 -2.35 -5.22
CA TYR A 67 -2.34 -1.72 -4.89
C TYR A 67 -2.55 -0.59 -3.89
N ASP A 68 -1.54 -0.38 -3.05
CA ASP A 68 -1.58 0.63 -2.00
C ASP A 68 -0.29 1.47 -1.95
N GLN A 69 0.77 1.11 -2.66
CA GLN A 69 2.02 1.86 -2.57
C GLN A 69 2.85 1.73 -3.84
N TRP A 70 3.65 2.76 -4.12
CA TRP A 70 4.73 2.70 -5.09
C TRP A 70 6.08 2.92 -4.41
N ALA A 71 7.10 2.21 -4.87
CA ALA A 71 8.45 2.32 -4.36
C ALA A 71 9.45 2.47 -5.49
N TYR A 72 10.27 3.50 -5.44
CA TYR A 72 11.39 3.68 -6.35
C TYR A 72 12.67 3.14 -5.75
N LYS A 73 13.31 2.18 -6.42
CA LYS A 73 14.63 1.68 -6.04
C LYS A 73 15.69 2.43 -6.86
N LYS A 74 16.30 3.46 -6.25
CA LYS A 74 17.33 4.32 -6.90
C LYS A 74 18.45 3.53 -7.56
N ALA A 75 19.02 2.55 -6.86
CA ALA A 75 20.12 1.72 -7.37
C ALA A 75 19.76 0.93 -8.65
N GLU A 76 18.48 0.63 -8.85
CA GLU A 76 18.00 -0.11 -10.01
C GLU A 76 17.31 0.78 -11.04
N LYS A 77 17.18 2.08 -10.75
CA LYS A 77 16.38 3.05 -11.51
C LYS A 77 15.00 2.49 -11.89
N THR A 78 14.35 1.79 -10.96
CA THR A 78 13.14 0.99 -11.24
C THR A 78 12.05 1.31 -10.22
N TRP A 79 10.81 1.45 -10.72
CA TRP A 79 9.61 1.55 -9.90
C TRP A 79 8.95 0.20 -9.67
N TYR A 80 8.40 0.07 -8.47
CA TYR A 80 7.66 -1.09 -8.02
C TYR A 80 6.27 -0.69 -7.54
N THR A 81 5.27 -1.47 -7.91
CA THR A 81 3.93 -1.41 -7.36
C THR A 81 3.82 -2.43 -6.23
N ARG A 82 3.44 -1.99 -5.04
CA ARG A 82 3.08 -2.86 -3.93
C ARG A 82 1.58 -3.11 -3.97
N GLY A 83 1.20 -4.38 -3.86
CA GLY A 83 -0.21 -4.72 -3.81
C GLY A 83 -0.46 -6.20 -3.52
N THR A 84 -1.74 -6.53 -3.49
CA THR A 84 -2.25 -7.89 -3.39
C THR A 84 -2.81 -8.31 -4.75
N VAL A 85 -2.17 -9.29 -5.37
CA VAL A 85 -2.62 -9.96 -6.59
C VAL A 85 -3.63 -11.03 -6.22
N THR A 86 -4.77 -11.07 -6.90
CA THR A 86 -5.72 -12.18 -6.85
C THR A 86 -5.65 -12.92 -8.18
N ARG A 87 -5.10 -14.14 -8.16
CA ARG A 87 -4.94 -14.95 -9.37
C ARG A 87 -6.28 -15.41 -9.90
N LYS A 88 -6.50 -15.22 -11.20
CA LYS A 88 -7.74 -15.63 -11.87
C LYS A 88 -7.90 -17.16 -11.92
N SER A 89 -6.79 -17.90 -12.02
CA SER A 89 -6.78 -19.35 -12.18
C SER A 89 -7.27 -20.11 -10.95
N ASP A 90 -6.88 -19.66 -9.75
CA ASP A 90 -7.11 -20.40 -8.51
C ASP A 90 -7.56 -19.53 -7.33
N GLY A 91 -7.80 -18.23 -7.55
CA GLY A 91 -8.22 -17.31 -6.51
C GLY A 91 -7.16 -17.00 -5.44
N LYS A 92 -5.94 -17.53 -5.56
CA LYS A 92 -4.89 -17.30 -4.56
C LYS A 92 -4.55 -15.81 -4.49
N LYS A 93 -4.48 -15.31 -3.26
CA LYS A 93 -4.03 -13.95 -2.96
C LYS A 93 -2.55 -13.94 -2.64
N ILE A 94 -1.79 -13.10 -3.33
CA ILE A 94 -0.34 -12.99 -3.18
C ILE A 94 0.00 -11.51 -3.00
N ARG A 95 0.59 -11.15 -1.86
CA ARG A 95 0.97 -9.77 -1.55
C ARG A 95 2.48 -9.57 -1.73
N GLY A 96 2.86 -8.48 -2.37
CA GLY A 96 4.26 -8.12 -2.54
C GLY A 96 4.47 -6.99 -3.54
N TYR A 97 5.69 -6.89 -4.04
CA TYR A 97 6.15 -5.87 -4.99
C TYR A 97 6.27 -6.45 -6.39
N MET A 98 5.69 -5.76 -7.36
CA MET A 98 5.74 -6.09 -8.79
C MET A 98 6.43 -4.96 -9.53
N ILE A 99 7.06 -5.25 -10.67
CA ILE A 99 7.59 -4.20 -11.53
C ILE A 99 6.43 -3.32 -11.99
N TYR A 100 6.56 -2.00 -11.82
CA TYR A 100 5.49 -1.03 -12.09
C TYR A 100 4.90 -1.19 -13.49
N ASN A 101 5.74 -1.36 -14.52
CA ASN A 101 5.29 -1.50 -15.91
C ASN A 101 4.31 -2.68 -16.13
N CYS A 102 4.36 -3.70 -15.28
CA CYS A 102 3.45 -4.85 -15.34
C CYS A 102 2.19 -4.68 -14.48
N ALA A 103 2.21 -3.78 -13.49
CA ALA A 103 1.13 -3.52 -12.56
C ALA A 103 0.90 -2.00 -12.46
N ASN A 104 0.67 -1.39 -13.63
CA ASN A 104 0.53 0.06 -13.79
C ASN A 104 -0.97 0.43 -13.81
N PRO A 105 -1.49 1.12 -12.78
CA PRO A 105 -2.90 1.50 -12.73
C PRO A 105 -3.32 2.53 -13.76
N TYR A 106 -2.37 3.22 -14.37
CA TYR A 106 -2.67 4.28 -15.32
C TYR A 106 -2.75 3.79 -16.76
N GLU A 107 -2.35 2.54 -17.04
CA GLU A 107 -2.32 1.89 -18.37
C GLU A 107 -1.61 2.66 -19.52
N THR A 108 -1.23 3.92 -19.30
CA THR A 108 -0.78 4.91 -20.29
C THR A 108 0.28 5.87 -19.72
N ASN A 109 0.33 6.08 -18.40
CA ASN A 109 1.33 6.97 -17.80
C ASN A 109 2.65 6.24 -17.51
N PRO A 110 3.80 6.84 -17.89
CA PRO A 110 5.11 6.33 -17.49
C PRO A 110 5.24 6.33 -15.96
N ALA A 111 6.19 5.54 -15.45
CA ALA A 111 6.44 5.49 -14.03
C ALA A 111 6.71 6.90 -13.47
N PRO A 112 6.20 7.26 -12.28
CA PRO A 112 6.35 8.62 -11.75
C PRO A 112 7.81 9.04 -11.75
N THR A 113 8.17 10.18 -12.33
CA THR A 113 9.56 10.63 -12.27
C THR A 113 9.86 11.06 -10.83
N PRO A 114 10.87 10.49 -10.13
CA PRO A 114 11.25 10.98 -8.81
C PRO A 114 11.68 12.45 -8.93
N SER A 115 11.27 13.30 -8.00
CA SER A 115 11.85 14.65 -7.90
C SER A 115 13.36 14.50 -7.64
N ILE A 116 14.16 15.14 -8.50
CA ILE A 116 15.61 15.25 -8.29
C ILE A 116 15.79 16.40 -7.29
N PRO A 117 16.30 16.15 -6.07
CA PRO A 117 16.69 17.25 -5.19
C PRO A 117 17.81 18.04 -5.87
N LYS A 118 17.66 19.38 -5.93
CA LYS A 118 18.70 20.29 -6.42
C LYS A 118 19.90 20.32 -5.48
#